data_AF-A0A8C3SGC5-F1
#
_entry.id   AF-A0A8C3SGC5-F1
#
_cell.length_a   1.000
_cell.length_b   1.000
_cell.length_c   1.000
_cell.angle_alpha   90.00
_cell.angle_beta   90.00
_cell.angle_gamma   90.00
#
_symmetry.space_group_name_H-M   'P 1'
#
loop_
_entity.id
_entity.type
_entity.pdbx_description
1 polymer ?
#
loop_
_entity_poly.entity_id
_entity_poly.type
_entity_poly.pdbx_seq_one_letter_code
_entity_poly.pdbx_strand_id
1 'polypeptide(L)'
;MITGLAGPRMCHLSMMDDAFDDQYIGCANKMEKKAGKLLKTEMSPFSQMWEKATEKWNNVKTKLSPPKGFKDEYGIAIVAYTDSTTLYNGKAFPTIFNVAVRTAGISQAHYTTTFQFKAFHYYLTIALQLLRKSAGGCDVMYNTTVYRGVPESYKDWNSEIRFGHFASSSIEKEVAERFRTKKVIGRGTLFTIQTCFGVKIWNYSYNPLDKEVLIPVHEKFSVTQRQGNNITLRSTNQTCSRFNCAYLGGEYWAEQEKYLGGVKFTDTHSSLSLTMCVLPGLLMSCINSDRELALTVESSVQISVKTSVKGAARSIKETKC
;
A
#
# COMPACT_ATOMS: atom_id res chain seq x y z
N MET A 1 46.04 8.04 4.54
CA MET A 1 44.95 7.72 3.57
C MET A 1 43.68 8.35 4.10
N ILE A 2 43.12 9.30 3.36
CA ILE A 2 41.93 10.09 3.73
C ILE A 2 40.73 9.15 3.64
N THR A 3 40.09 8.86 4.77
CA THR A 3 38.78 8.19 4.79
C THR A 3 37.75 9.18 4.24
N GLY A 4 37.27 8.89 3.03
CA GLY A 4 36.23 9.68 2.38
C GLY A 4 35.01 9.77 3.29
N LEU A 5 34.71 10.98 3.75
CA LEU A 5 33.42 11.34 4.31
C LEU A 5 32.37 11.01 3.24
N ALA A 6 31.63 9.91 3.43
CA ALA A 6 30.44 9.66 2.65
C ALA A 6 29.53 10.89 2.83
N GLY A 7 29.39 11.69 1.77
CA GLY A 7 28.49 12.84 1.77
C GLY A 7 27.07 12.40 2.14
N PRO A 8 26.21 13.33 2.58
CA PRO A 8 24.84 13.00 2.97
C PRO A 8 24.15 12.22 1.84
N ARG A 9 23.59 11.04 2.17
CA ARG A 9 22.81 10.23 1.23
C ARG A 9 21.65 11.08 0.72
N MET A 10 21.75 11.46 -0.53
CA MET A 10 20.71 12.16 -1.27
C MET A 10 19.67 11.15 -1.72
N CYS A 11 18.41 11.36 -1.35
CA CYS A 11 17.31 10.48 -1.75
C CYS A 11 16.42 11.18 -2.80
N HIS A 12 15.88 10.39 -3.72
CA HIS A 12 14.92 10.82 -4.72
C HIS A 12 13.51 10.36 -4.27
N LEU A 13 12.50 11.24 -4.36
CA LEU A 13 11.11 10.85 -4.07
C LEU A 13 10.45 10.29 -5.34
N SER A 14 10.11 9.00 -5.33
CA SER A 14 9.46 8.32 -6.46
C SER A 14 8.12 7.69 -6.05
N MET A 15 7.54 6.91 -6.96
CA MET A 15 6.36 6.08 -6.73
C MET A 15 6.66 4.81 -5.90
N MET A 16 7.93 4.55 -5.56
CA MET A 16 8.36 3.42 -4.72
C MET A 16 7.87 2.06 -5.25
N ASP A 17 8.23 1.75 -6.49
CA ASP A 17 7.75 0.56 -7.22
C ASP A 17 8.09 -0.79 -6.57
N ASP A 18 9.14 -0.82 -5.73
CA ASP A 18 9.57 -2.02 -5.01
C ASP A 18 8.81 -2.25 -3.69
N ALA A 19 7.84 -1.40 -3.36
CA ALA A 19 7.08 -1.51 -2.13
C ALA A 19 5.97 -2.58 -2.24
N PHE A 20 5.84 -3.42 -1.21
CA PHE A 20 4.67 -4.27 -1.05
C PHE A 20 3.48 -3.45 -0.53
N ASP A 21 2.41 -3.36 -1.32
CA ASP A 21 1.38 -2.35 -1.14
C ASP A 21 -0.06 -2.88 -1.23
N ASP A 22 -0.24 -4.17 -0.93
CA ASP A 22 -1.51 -4.89 -1.01
C ASP A 22 -2.63 -4.21 -0.21
N GLN A 23 -3.76 -3.95 -0.87
CA GLN A 23 -4.98 -3.38 -0.27
C GLN A 23 -6.00 -4.46 0.15
N TYR A 24 -5.76 -5.73 -0.21
CA TYR A 24 -6.62 -6.89 0.07
C TYR A 24 -8.06 -6.76 -0.45
N ILE A 25 -8.21 -6.09 -1.59
CA ILE A 25 -9.51 -5.79 -2.20
C ILE A 25 -10.14 -7.09 -2.69
N GLY A 26 -11.34 -7.39 -2.17
CA GLY A 26 -12.09 -8.60 -2.51
C GLY A 26 -11.62 -9.89 -1.82
N CYS A 27 -10.53 -9.85 -1.04
CA CYS A 27 -9.98 -11.06 -0.41
C CYS A 27 -9.76 -10.98 1.10
N ALA A 28 -10.11 -9.87 1.76
CA ALA A 28 -9.95 -9.71 3.21
C ALA A 28 -10.49 -10.93 4.00
N ASN A 29 -11.72 -11.38 3.71
CA ASN A 29 -12.31 -12.55 4.39
C ASN A 29 -11.52 -13.86 4.19
N LYS A 30 -10.87 -14.04 3.02
CA LYS A 30 -10.04 -15.22 2.75
C LYS A 30 -8.70 -15.10 3.48
N MET A 31 -8.10 -13.92 3.47
CA MET A 31 -6.84 -13.64 4.16
C MET A 31 -7.02 -13.77 5.68
N GLU A 32 -8.14 -13.29 6.23
CA GLU A 32 -8.49 -13.40 7.65
C GLU A 32 -8.42 -14.85 8.18
N LYS A 33 -8.92 -15.81 7.39
CA LYS A 33 -8.89 -17.24 7.76
C LYS A 33 -7.48 -17.83 7.81
N LYS A 34 -6.49 -17.18 7.19
CA LYS A 34 -5.09 -17.63 7.13
C LYS A 34 -4.17 -16.81 8.03
N ALA A 35 -4.51 -15.54 8.26
CA ALA A 35 -3.68 -14.56 8.96
C ALA A 35 -3.29 -15.02 10.37
N GLY A 36 -4.20 -15.63 11.13
CA GLY A 36 -3.89 -16.10 12.49
C GLY A 36 -2.80 -17.17 12.54
N LYS A 37 -2.78 -18.13 11.60
CA LYS A 37 -1.72 -19.14 11.52
C LYS A 37 -0.40 -18.53 11.08
N LEU A 38 -0.45 -17.68 10.05
CA LEU A 38 0.72 -16.95 9.56
C LEU A 38 1.36 -16.12 10.67
N LEU A 39 0.56 -15.34 11.40
CA LEU A 39 1.03 -14.46 12.45
C LEU A 39 1.82 -15.22 13.52
N LYS A 40 1.34 -16.40 13.96
CA LYS A 40 2.06 -17.23 14.94
C LYS A 40 3.46 -17.62 14.46
N THR A 41 3.58 -18.00 13.19
CA THR A 41 4.86 -18.37 12.59
C THR A 41 5.75 -17.13 12.38
N GLU A 42 5.20 -16.08 11.79
CA GLU A 42 5.92 -14.86 11.42
C GLU A 42 6.37 -14.03 12.63
N MET A 43 5.58 -14.02 13.72
CA MET A 43 5.88 -13.26 14.93
C MET A 43 6.68 -14.06 15.95
N SER A 44 7.02 -15.33 15.70
CA SER A 44 7.87 -16.10 16.63
C SER A 44 9.20 -15.39 16.95
N PRO A 45 9.93 -14.80 15.97
CA PRO A 45 11.13 -14.00 16.26
C PRO A 45 10.83 -12.66 16.95
N PHE A 46 9.57 -12.23 16.98
CA PHE A 46 9.10 -10.95 17.53
C PHE A 46 8.11 -11.14 18.69
N SER A 47 8.14 -12.30 19.35
CA SER A 47 7.12 -12.71 20.34
C SER A 47 7.00 -11.71 21.47
N GLN A 48 8.15 -11.28 22.03
CA GLN A 48 8.19 -10.29 23.11
C GLN A 48 7.52 -8.97 22.74
N MET A 49 7.69 -8.49 21.49
CA MET A 49 7.02 -7.28 21.02
C MET A 49 5.52 -7.52 20.88
N TRP A 50 5.10 -8.65 20.31
CA TRP A 50 3.69 -8.97 20.13
C TRP A 50 2.95 -9.14 21.46
N GLU A 51 3.58 -9.80 22.44
CA GLU A 51 3.07 -9.96 23.81
C GLU A 51 2.90 -8.60 24.49
N LYS A 52 3.93 -7.76 24.46
CA LYS A 52 3.88 -6.40 25.01
C LYS A 52 2.81 -5.54 24.35
N ALA A 53 2.68 -5.63 23.03
CA ALA A 53 1.63 -4.95 22.29
C ALA A 53 0.24 -5.46 22.69
N THR A 54 0.10 -6.76 22.96
CA THR A 54 -1.15 -7.38 23.45
C THR A 54 -1.54 -6.87 24.83
N GLU A 55 -0.60 -6.82 25.77
CA GLU A 55 -0.82 -6.27 27.11
C GLU A 55 -1.21 -4.78 27.06
N LYS A 56 -0.49 -4.00 26.25
CA LYS A 56 -0.80 -2.58 26.05
C LYS A 56 -2.16 -2.39 25.38
N TRP A 57 -2.51 -3.20 24.38
CA TRP A 57 -3.82 -3.17 23.72
C TRP A 57 -4.96 -3.48 24.70
N ASN A 58 -4.79 -4.47 25.59
CA ASN A 58 -5.79 -4.80 26.60
C ASN A 58 -6.10 -3.61 27.53
N ASN A 59 -5.12 -2.75 27.80
CA ASN A 59 -5.33 -1.52 28.54
C ASN A 59 -5.98 -0.42 27.68
N VAL A 60 -5.48 -0.22 26.46
CA VAL A 60 -5.96 0.80 25.52
C VAL A 60 -7.44 0.58 25.17
N LYS A 61 -7.82 -0.66 24.83
CA LYS A 61 -9.16 -0.99 24.35
C LYS A 61 -10.29 -0.72 25.35
N THR A 62 -9.99 -0.72 26.65
CA THR A 62 -10.97 -0.39 27.70
C THR A 62 -11.51 1.04 27.61
N LYS A 63 -10.77 1.94 26.95
CA LYS A 63 -11.11 3.35 26.80
C LYS A 63 -11.65 3.68 25.40
N LEU A 64 -11.81 2.68 24.55
CA LEU A 64 -12.17 2.85 23.15
C LEU A 64 -13.54 2.25 22.83
N SER A 65 -14.14 2.79 21.79
CA SER A 65 -15.31 2.20 21.14
C SER A 65 -14.98 2.03 19.65
N PRO A 66 -14.21 0.98 19.30
CA PRO A 66 -13.80 0.77 17.92
C PRO A 66 -15.01 0.40 17.05
N PRO A 67 -14.93 0.60 15.72
CA PRO A 67 -16.04 0.31 14.82
C PRO A 67 -16.41 -1.18 14.82
N LYS A 68 -17.65 -1.49 14.44
CA LYS A 68 -18.14 -2.88 14.35
C LYS A 68 -17.21 -3.71 13.47
N GLY A 69 -16.82 -4.89 13.98
CA GLY A 69 -15.93 -5.82 13.28
C GLY A 69 -14.44 -5.54 13.47
N PHE A 70 -14.08 -4.52 14.26
CA PHE A 70 -12.70 -4.28 14.66
C PHE A 70 -12.26 -5.31 15.70
N LYS A 71 -11.29 -6.15 15.35
CA LYS A 71 -10.79 -7.24 16.19
C LYS A 71 -9.59 -6.82 17.02
N ASP A 72 -9.27 -7.62 18.04
CA ASP A 72 -8.11 -7.37 18.90
C ASP A 72 -6.80 -7.38 18.10
N GLU A 73 -6.63 -8.29 17.14
CA GLU A 73 -5.42 -8.37 16.31
C GLU A 73 -5.14 -7.08 15.53
N TYR A 74 -6.20 -6.36 15.12
CA TYR A 74 -6.08 -5.07 14.42
C TYR A 74 -5.56 -3.98 15.37
N GLY A 75 -6.06 -3.94 16.60
CA GLY A 75 -5.59 -3.01 17.63
C GLY A 75 -4.17 -3.31 18.08
N ILE A 76 -3.84 -4.59 18.29
CA ILE A 76 -2.50 -5.05 18.64
C ILE A 76 -1.50 -4.67 17.55
N ALA A 77 -1.85 -4.84 16.27
CA ALA A 77 -0.99 -4.43 15.16
C ALA A 77 -0.68 -2.91 15.17
N ILE A 78 -1.67 -2.06 15.51
CA ILE A 78 -1.43 -0.61 15.66
C ILE A 78 -0.50 -0.32 16.84
N VAL A 79 -0.75 -0.94 18.00
CA VAL A 79 0.10 -0.76 19.19
C VAL A 79 1.54 -1.20 18.90
N ALA A 80 1.71 -2.37 18.29
CA ALA A 80 2.99 -2.91 17.86
C ALA A 80 3.72 -1.99 16.89
N TYR A 81 3.01 -1.45 15.89
CA TYR A 81 3.56 -0.53 14.90
C TYR A 81 3.99 0.83 15.51
N THR A 82 3.46 1.20 16.67
CA THR A 82 3.76 2.48 17.34
C THR A 82 4.68 2.33 18.55
N ASP A 83 5.14 1.12 18.86
CA ASP A 83 6.13 0.88 19.90
C ASP A 83 7.55 1.19 19.39
N SER A 84 8.14 2.26 19.92
CA SER A 84 9.51 2.69 19.61
C SER A 84 10.60 1.95 20.38
N THR A 85 10.25 0.92 21.18
CA THR A 85 11.22 0.15 21.98
C THR A 85 12.16 -0.64 21.08
N THR A 86 13.46 -0.49 21.30
CA THR A 86 14.51 -1.07 20.46
C THR A 86 14.94 -2.46 20.92
N LEU A 87 14.05 -3.46 20.80
CA LEU A 87 14.29 -4.84 21.28
C LEU A 87 15.14 -5.70 20.32
N TYR A 88 15.29 -5.29 19.06
CA TYR A 88 15.85 -6.16 18.01
C TYR A 88 17.12 -5.56 17.43
N ASN A 89 18.28 -5.91 18.02
CA ASN A 89 19.59 -5.38 17.61
C ASN A 89 19.64 -3.85 17.60
N GLY A 90 19.08 -3.21 18.63
CA GLY A 90 19.00 -1.76 18.73
C GLY A 90 18.01 -1.10 17.76
N LYS A 91 17.15 -1.89 17.08
CA LYS A 91 16.09 -1.38 16.20
C LYS A 91 14.72 -1.64 16.82
N ALA A 92 13.83 -0.66 16.67
CA ALA A 92 12.42 -0.84 16.95
C ALA A 92 11.76 -1.66 15.84
N PHE A 93 10.73 -2.43 16.19
CA PHE A 93 9.99 -3.26 15.23
C PHE A 93 9.48 -2.47 14.00
N PRO A 94 8.91 -1.26 14.13
CA PRO A 94 8.40 -0.50 12.99
C PRO A 94 9.50 -0.17 11.96
N THR A 95 10.74 0.03 12.42
CA THR A 95 11.90 0.23 11.53
C THR A 95 12.19 -1.01 10.70
N ILE A 96 12.13 -2.20 11.30
CA ILE A 96 12.38 -3.47 10.62
C ILE A 96 11.25 -3.75 9.61
N PHE A 97 10.00 -3.60 10.07
CA PHE A 97 8.82 -3.81 9.25
C PHE A 97 8.77 -2.87 8.04
N ASN A 98 8.97 -1.56 8.23
CA ASN A 98 8.92 -0.59 7.13
C ASN A 98 10.06 -0.74 6.12
N VAL A 99 11.21 -1.31 6.52
CA VAL A 99 12.26 -1.69 5.56
C VAL A 99 11.79 -2.87 4.72
N ALA A 100 11.24 -3.91 5.33
CA ALA A 100 10.74 -5.07 4.61
C ALA A 100 9.60 -4.71 3.65
N VAL A 101 8.65 -3.86 4.07
CA VAL A 101 7.57 -3.38 3.20
C VAL A 101 8.12 -2.63 1.99
N ARG A 102 9.14 -1.79 2.17
CA ARG A 102 9.72 -0.98 1.09
C ARG A 102 10.42 -1.80 0.00
N THR A 103 10.89 -3.02 0.30
CA THR A 103 11.73 -3.80 -0.62
C THR A 103 11.11 -5.11 -1.07
N ALA A 104 10.02 -5.55 -0.45
CA ALA A 104 9.41 -6.86 -0.73
C ALA A 104 8.64 -6.92 -2.05
N GLY A 105 8.27 -5.78 -2.62
CA GLY A 105 7.39 -5.68 -3.78
C GLY A 105 8.06 -5.76 -5.14
N ILE A 106 9.36 -6.11 -5.20
CA ILE A 106 10.12 -6.19 -6.46
C ILE A 106 9.41 -7.13 -7.47
N SER A 107 8.96 -8.29 -7.00
CA SER A 107 8.17 -9.26 -7.79
C SER A 107 7.36 -10.16 -6.86
N GLN A 108 6.40 -10.90 -7.42
CA GLN A 108 5.63 -11.90 -6.67
C GLN A 108 6.55 -12.96 -6.03
N ALA A 109 7.56 -13.44 -6.75
CA ALA A 109 8.52 -14.41 -6.24
C ALA A 109 9.37 -13.84 -5.10
N HIS A 110 9.81 -12.58 -5.20
CA HIS A 110 10.55 -11.92 -4.13
C HIS A 110 9.67 -11.75 -2.89
N TYR A 111 8.45 -11.25 -3.04
CA TYR A 111 7.46 -11.16 -1.95
C TYR A 111 7.26 -12.50 -1.23
N THR A 112 7.04 -13.58 -2.00
CA THR A 112 6.79 -14.91 -1.42
C THR A 112 7.95 -15.37 -0.55
N THR A 113 9.19 -15.15 -1.02
CA THR A 113 10.41 -15.67 -0.40
C THR A 113 10.96 -14.79 0.73
N THR A 114 10.88 -13.46 0.62
CA THR A 114 11.58 -12.54 1.54
C THR A 114 10.66 -11.81 2.51
N PHE A 115 9.37 -11.64 2.19
CA PHE A 115 8.46 -10.88 3.05
C PHE A 115 7.86 -11.74 4.15
N GLN A 116 8.44 -11.68 5.34
CA GLN A 116 8.02 -12.47 6.51
C GLN A 116 6.91 -11.81 7.36
N PHE A 117 6.27 -10.74 6.89
CA PHE A 117 5.30 -9.97 7.67
C PHE A 117 3.91 -9.94 7.01
N LYS A 118 3.50 -11.05 6.37
CA LYS A 118 2.28 -11.11 5.55
C LYS A 118 1.03 -10.90 6.40
N ALA A 119 0.94 -11.53 7.56
CA ALA A 119 -0.19 -11.36 8.48
C ALA A 119 -0.17 -10.00 9.17
N PHE A 120 1.00 -9.53 9.60
CA PHE A 120 1.12 -8.22 10.24
C PHE A 120 0.71 -7.08 9.29
N HIS A 121 1.19 -7.11 8.04
CA HIS A 121 0.82 -6.15 7.00
C HIS A 121 -0.70 -6.18 6.76
N TYR A 122 -1.29 -7.37 6.66
CA TYR A 122 -2.73 -7.54 6.52
C TYR A 122 -3.50 -6.90 7.68
N TYR A 123 -3.17 -7.24 8.92
CA TYR A 123 -3.85 -6.72 10.10
C TYR A 123 -3.76 -5.20 10.19
N LEU A 124 -2.57 -4.63 9.97
CA LEU A 124 -2.39 -3.18 10.00
C LEU A 124 -3.18 -2.49 8.87
N THR A 125 -3.18 -3.06 7.66
CA THR A 125 -3.93 -2.51 6.52
C THR A 125 -5.43 -2.48 6.77
N ILE A 126 -6.01 -3.62 7.21
CA ILE A 126 -7.45 -3.71 7.50
C ILE A 126 -7.84 -2.83 8.68
N ALA A 127 -6.99 -2.72 9.70
CA ALA A 127 -7.22 -1.82 10.83
C ALA A 127 -7.41 -0.37 10.36
N LEU A 128 -6.52 0.13 9.50
CA LEU A 128 -6.60 1.48 8.95
C LEU A 128 -7.84 1.66 8.06
N GLN A 129 -8.16 0.69 7.21
CA GLN A 129 -9.35 0.75 6.35
C GLN A 129 -10.65 0.85 7.16
N LEU A 130 -10.80 0.05 8.22
CA LEU A 130 -11.97 0.07 9.10
C LEU A 130 -12.10 1.40 9.85
N LEU A 131 -10.99 1.88 10.43
CA LEU A 131 -10.98 3.15 11.16
C LEU A 131 -11.29 4.33 10.24
N ARG A 132 -10.67 4.37 9.06
CA ARG A 132 -10.93 5.41 8.05
C ARG A 132 -12.40 5.44 7.64
N LYS A 133 -13.01 4.27 7.40
CA LYS A 133 -14.43 4.16 7.04
C LYS A 133 -15.34 4.72 8.13
N SER A 134 -15.00 4.51 9.41
CA SER A 134 -15.76 5.06 10.54
C SER A 134 -15.51 6.55 10.81
N ALA A 135 -14.38 7.10 10.36
CA ALA A 135 -13.95 8.46 10.69
C ALA A 135 -14.33 9.53 9.65
N GLY A 136 -15.20 9.22 8.68
CA GLY A 136 -15.65 10.17 7.66
C GLY A 136 -14.76 10.27 6.40
N GLY A 137 -13.74 9.42 6.26
CA GLY A 137 -12.95 9.32 5.04
C GLY A 137 -12.10 10.56 4.71
N CYS A 138 -11.94 10.85 3.41
CA CYS A 138 -11.06 11.95 2.96
C CYS A 138 -11.58 13.34 3.40
N ASP A 139 -12.89 13.59 3.40
CA ASP A 139 -13.43 14.93 3.67
C ASP A 139 -13.02 15.46 5.06
N VAL A 140 -12.93 14.57 6.06
CA VAL A 140 -12.44 14.91 7.40
C VAL A 140 -10.92 15.00 7.42
N MET A 141 -10.24 14.03 6.82
CA MET A 141 -8.79 13.91 6.94
C MET A 141 -8.04 14.99 6.13
N TYR A 142 -8.53 15.37 4.95
CA TYR A 142 -7.88 16.36 4.09
C TYR A 142 -7.83 17.76 4.72
N ASN A 143 -8.78 18.05 5.60
CA ASN A 143 -8.82 19.28 6.40
C ASN A 143 -7.88 19.25 7.63
N THR A 144 -7.23 18.11 7.90
CA THR A 144 -6.26 17.96 8.98
C THR A 144 -4.84 17.93 8.39
N THR A 145 -4.09 19.01 8.58
CA THR A 145 -2.65 19.03 8.24
C THR A 145 -1.88 18.13 9.19
N VAL A 146 -1.00 17.30 8.65
CA VAL A 146 -0.06 16.46 9.42
C VAL A 146 1.37 16.72 8.99
N TYR A 147 2.31 16.38 9.87
CA TYR A 147 3.73 16.63 9.73
C TYR A 147 4.52 15.35 9.88
N ARG A 148 5.58 15.20 9.07
CA ARG A 148 6.51 14.08 9.17
C ARG A 148 7.94 14.58 9.01
N GLY A 149 8.73 14.47 10.06
CA GLY A 149 10.17 14.73 10.01
C GLY A 149 10.94 13.46 9.72
N VAL A 150 11.91 13.53 8.81
CA VAL A 150 12.80 12.43 8.50
C VAL A 150 14.25 12.93 8.41
N PRO A 151 15.26 12.12 8.75
CA PRO A 151 16.66 12.55 8.67
C PRO A 151 17.15 12.70 7.22
N GLU A 152 16.51 12.05 6.26
CA GLU A 152 16.88 12.10 4.85
C GLU A 152 16.61 13.48 4.24
N SER A 153 17.46 13.87 3.29
CA SER A 153 17.30 15.06 2.46
C SER A 153 16.96 14.66 1.03
N TYR A 154 15.97 15.30 0.44
CA TYR A 154 15.53 15.04 -0.94
C TYR A 154 15.91 16.21 -1.85
N LYS A 155 16.46 15.93 -3.03
CA LYS A 155 16.83 16.98 -4.00
C LYS A 155 15.89 17.08 -5.19
N ASP A 156 15.25 15.98 -5.53
CA ASP A 156 14.41 15.81 -6.70
C ASP A 156 13.25 14.84 -6.41
N TRP A 157 12.24 14.87 -7.28
CA TRP A 157 11.03 14.06 -7.16
C TRP A 157 10.36 13.84 -8.51
N ASN A 158 9.58 12.76 -8.61
CA ASN A 158 8.63 12.55 -9.70
C ASN A 158 7.38 13.43 -9.54
N SER A 159 6.57 13.54 -10.60
CA SER A 159 5.30 14.28 -10.58
C SER A 159 4.37 13.84 -9.45
N GLU A 160 4.37 12.54 -9.17
CA GLU A 160 3.65 11.92 -8.07
C GLU A 160 4.61 11.03 -7.28
N ILE A 161 4.39 10.97 -5.97
CA ILE A 161 5.25 10.22 -5.04
C ILE A 161 4.41 9.38 -4.08
N ARG A 162 5.04 8.33 -3.58
CA ARG A 162 4.54 7.49 -2.48
C ARG A 162 5.64 7.32 -1.44
N PHE A 163 5.27 7.00 -0.20
CA PHE A 163 6.26 6.69 0.82
C PHE A 163 6.85 5.29 0.67
N GLY A 164 6.11 4.34 0.06
CA GLY A 164 6.56 2.96 -0.13
C GLY A 164 6.60 2.12 1.15
N HIS A 165 5.99 2.61 2.23
CA HIS A 165 5.78 1.91 3.50
C HIS A 165 4.69 2.67 4.27
N PHE A 166 4.27 2.14 5.42
CA PHE A 166 3.38 2.88 6.31
C PHE A 166 4.11 4.11 6.83
N ALA A 167 3.54 5.29 6.65
CA ALA A 167 4.21 6.54 6.99
C ALA A 167 3.57 7.17 8.23
N SER A 168 4.26 7.07 9.36
CA SER A 168 3.90 7.79 10.58
C SER A 168 4.05 9.30 10.38
N SER A 169 3.04 10.04 10.81
CA SER A 169 3.00 11.50 10.83
C SER A 169 2.32 11.96 12.12
N SER A 170 2.38 13.24 12.45
CA SER A 170 1.73 13.81 13.62
C SER A 170 0.93 15.04 13.24
N ILE A 171 -0.19 15.31 13.90
CA ILE A 171 -0.85 16.63 13.80
C ILE A 171 -0.02 17.72 14.50
N GLU A 172 0.90 17.35 15.40
CA GLU A 172 1.77 18.26 16.12
C GLU A 172 3.11 18.39 15.39
N LYS A 173 3.42 19.59 14.90
CA LYS A 173 4.64 19.84 14.13
C LYS A 173 5.89 19.58 14.96
N GLU A 174 5.85 19.92 16.25
CA GLU A 174 6.94 19.80 17.21
C GLU A 174 7.30 18.33 17.45
N VAL A 175 6.32 17.42 17.41
CA VAL A 175 6.56 15.97 17.48
C VAL A 175 7.31 15.52 16.24
N ALA A 176 6.83 15.91 15.05
CA ALA A 176 7.47 15.55 13.78
C ALA A 176 8.92 16.06 13.68
N GLU A 177 9.18 17.27 14.15
CA GLU A 177 10.51 17.90 14.15
C GLU A 177 11.58 17.09 14.92
N ARG A 178 11.19 16.37 15.98
CA ARG A 178 12.11 15.50 16.75
C ARG A 178 12.70 14.35 15.92
N PHE A 179 12.03 13.95 14.84
CA PHE A 179 12.47 12.88 13.96
C PHE A 179 13.35 13.39 12.80
N ARG A 180 13.43 14.71 12.60
CA ARG A 180 14.17 15.34 11.49
C ARG A 180 15.69 15.35 11.66
N THR A 181 16.23 15.21 12.87
CA THR A 181 17.61 15.64 13.17
C THR A 181 18.58 14.54 13.62
N LYS A 182 18.25 13.26 13.45
CA LYS A 182 18.89 12.21 14.27
C LYS A 182 20.34 11.81 13.98
N LYS A 183 21.04 12.26 12.91
CA LYS A 183 22.44 11.85 12.69
C LYS A 183 23.12 12.70 11.60
N VAL A 184 24.10 13.51 12.01
CA VAL A 184 25.24 13.99 11.21
C VAL A 184 24.93 14.98 10.06
N ILE A 185 25.25 16.25 10.31
CA ILE A 185 25.43 17.38 9.38
C ILE A 185 24.23 17.68 8.45
N GLY A 186 23.43 18.67 8.84
CA GLY A 186 22.32 19.23 8.05
C GLY A 186 20.95 19.07 8.73
N ARG A 187 19.97 19.88 8.32
CA ARG A 187 18.56 19.64 8.71
C ARG A 187 17.99 18.58 7.77
N GLY A 188 17.41 17.49 8.30
CA GLY A 188 16.63 16.56 7.49
C GLY A 188 15.37 17.21 6.89
N THR A 189 14.52 16.42 6.27
CA THR A 189 13.30 16.90 5.61
C THR A 189 12.13 16.97 6.58
N LEU A 190 11.38 18.08 6.57
CA LEU A 190 10.06 18.17 7.18
C LEU A 190 9.00 18.17 6.08
N PHE A 191 8.13 17.17 6.10
CA PHE A 191 6.95 17.13 5.26
C PHE A 191 5.77 17.80 5.96
N THR A 192 5.07 18.66 5.25
CA THR A 192 3.72 19.14 5.58
C THR A 192 2.74 18.46 4.63
N ILE A 193 1.78 17.71 5.14
CA ILE A 193 1.00 16.74 4.37
C ILE A 193 -0.49 16.99 4.56
N GLN A 194 -1.22 17.07 3.46
CA GLN A 194 -2.68 16.92 3.43
C GLN A 194 -2.99 15.52 2.90
N THR A 195 -3.48 14.63 3.76
CA THR A 195 -3.74 13.21 3.42
C THR A 195 -5.24 12.93 3.37
N CYS A 196 -5.67 12.09 2.43
CA CYS A 196 -7.04 11.55 2.34
C CYS A 196 -7.17 10.16 2.97
N PHE A 197 -6.06 9.42 3.10
CA PHE A 197 -6.06 8.01 3.52
C PHE A 197 -5.39 7.80 4.88
N GLY A 198 -4.74 8.82 5.42
CA GLY A 198 -4.22 8.84 6.77
C GLY A 198 -5.31 8.60 7.81
N VAL A 199 -4.94 7.89 8.87
CA VAL A 199 -5.85 7.53 9.97
C VAL A 199 -5.28 8.03 11.28
N LYS A 200 -6.10 8.74 12.05
CA LYS A 200 -5.80 9.19 13.41
C LYS A 200 -5.75 7.97 14.33
N ILE A 201 -4.54 7.53 14.68
CA ILE A 201 -4.32 6.31 15.46
C ILE A 201 -3.80 6.58 16.88
N TRP A 202 -3.61 7.83 17.28
CA TRP A 202 -3.06 8.16 18.60
C TRP A 202 -3.85 7.58 19.79
N ASN A 203 -5.17 7.38 19.65
CA ASN A 203 -5.98 6.75 20.69
C ASN A 203 -5.76 5.23 20.76
N TYR A 204 -5.20 4.63 19.71
CA TYR A 204 -4.90 3.20 19.57
C TYR A 204 -3.40 2.91 19.76
N SER A 205 -2.54 3.94 19.83
CA SER A 205 -1.09 3.80 19.77
C SER A 205 -0.47 3.43 21.13
N TYR A 206 0.78 2.98 21.07
CA TYR A 206 1.62 2.78 22.25
C TYR A 206 1.87 4.12 22.97
N ASN A 207 2.13 5.18 22.19
CA ASN A 207 2.40 6.56 22.65
C ASN A 207 1.31 7.53 22.14
N PRO A 208 0.25 7.79 22.92
CA PRO A 208 -0.84 8.68 22.50
C PRO A 208 -0.43 10.16 22.40
N LEU A 209 0.69 10.53 23.04
CA LEU A 209 1.23 11.89 23.03
C LEU A 209 1.84 12.29 21.68
N ASP A 210 2.19 11.32 20.83
CA ASP A 210 2.74 11.61 19.50
C ASP A 210 1.66 12.10 18.52
N LYS A 211 0.38 12.05 18.93
CA LYS A 211 -0.79 12.45 18.11
C LYS A 211 -0.70 11.90 16.68
N GLU A 212 -0.30 10.63 16.60
CA GLU A 212 0.06 9.97 15.37
C GLU A 212 -1.13 9.82 14.41
N VAL A 213 -0.87 10.18 13.16
CA VAL A 213 -1.67 9.83 11.98
C VAL A 213 -0.84 8.89 11.13
N LEU A 214 -1.36 7.70 10.87
CA LEU A 214 -0.70 6.70 10.05
C LEU A 214 -1.23 6.71 8.62
N ILE A 215 -0.34 6.94 7.66
CA ILE A 215 -0.64 6.98 6.23
C ILE A 215 -0.34 5.59 5.63
N PRO A 216 -1.28 4.99 4.87
CA PRO A 216 -1.06 3.68 4.26
C PRO A 216 -0.10 3.74 3.07
N VAL A 217 0.45 2.57 2.70
CA VAL A 217 1.52 2.40 1.69
C VAL A 217 1.15 2.91 0.29
N HIS A 218 -0.14 2.83 -0.06
CA HIS A 218 -0.68 3.01 -1.41
C HIS A 218 -1.19 4.43 -1.69
N GLU A 219 -1.14 5.37 -0.73
CA GLU A 219 -1.60 6.75 -0.99
C GLU A 219 -0.61 7.51 -1.88
N LYS A 220 -1.14 8.12 -2.94
CA LYS A 220 -0.38 8.97 -3.87
C LYS A 220 -0.44 10.44 -3.49
N PHE A 221 0.70 11.11 -3.56
CA PHE A 221 0.84 12.54 -3.29
C PHE A 221 1.43 13.30 -4.48
N SER A 222 0.93 14.51 -4.71
CA SER A 222 1.60 15.52 -5.52
C SER A 222 2.47 16.40 -4.63
N VAL A 223 3.69 16.71 -5.07
CA VAL A 223 4.55 17.72 -4.42
C VAL A 223 4.12 19.10 -4.88
N THR A 224 3.61 19.94 -3.97
CA THR A 224 3.05 21.25 -4.34
C THR A 224 3.97 22.42 -4.02
N GLN A 225 4.88 22.27 -3.07
CA GLN A 225 5.79 23.33 -2.67
C GLN A 225 7.06 22.77 -2.05
N ARG A 226 8.18 23.47 -2.26
CA ARG A 226 9.42 23.26 -1.52
C ARG A 226 9.97 24.59 -1.02
N GLN A 227 10.38 24.62 0.25
CA GLN A 227 11.11 25.73 0.86
C GLN A 227 12.30 25.15 1.64
N GLY A 228 13.49 25.15 1.02
CA GLY A 228 14.66 24.47 1.57
C GLY A 228 14.41 22.97 1.73
N ASN A 229 14.44 22.49 2.98
CA ASN A 229 14.17 21.08 3.35
C ASN A 229 12.74 20.86 3.87
N ASN A 230 11.85 21.85 3.69
CA ASN A 230 10.43 21.69 3.94
C ASN A 230 9.72 21.37 2.61
N ILE A 231 8.97 20.27 2.57
CA ILE A 231 8.26 19.80 1.38
C ILE A 231 6.77 19.70 1.71
N THR A 232 5.92 20.29 0.87
CA THR A 232 4.46 20.18 1.02
C THR A 232 3.91 19.13 0.05
N LEU A 233 3.16 18.19 0.62
CA LEU A 233 2.50 17.11 -0.10
C LEU A 233 0.99 17.27 -0.01
N ARG A 234 0.30 17.11 -1.14
CA ARG A 234 -1.16 16.99 -1.17
C ARG A 234 -1.57 15.65 -1.71
N SER A 235 -2.50 15.00 -1.03
CA SER A 235 -3.12 13.79 -1.52
C SER A 235 -3.77 14.06 -2.87
N THR A 236 -3.56 13.13 -3.79
CA THR A 236 -4.27 13.10 -5.07
C THR A 236 -5.68 12.51 -4.92
N ASN A 237 -6.05 12.06 -3.72
CA ASN A 237 -7.25 11.28 -3.44
C ASN A 237 -7.33 9.99 -4.29
N GLN A 238 -6.18 9.46 -4.70
CA GLN A 238 -6.03 8.21 -5.41
C GLN A 238 -5.11 7.27 -4.65
N THR A 239 -5.35 5.97 -4.82
CA THR A 239 -4.45 4.91 -4.38
C THR A 239 -3.81 4.24 -5.58
N CYS A 240 -2.68 3.59 -5.32
CA CYS A 240 -1.89 2.87 -6.30
C CYS A 240 -1.32 1.64 -5.60
N SER A 241 -1.71 0.46 -6.06
CA SER A 241 -1.14 -0.80 -5.58
C SER A 241 -0.69 -1.64 -6.76
N ARG A 242 0.54 -2.18 -6.68
CA ARG A 242 1.04 -3.16 -7.64
C ARG A 242 0.64 -4.57 -7.24
N PHE A 243 0.34 -4.82 -5.97
CA PHE A 243 -0.15 -6.11 -5.48
C PHE A 243 -1.62 -6.04 -5.08
N ASN A 244 -2.36 -7.12 -5.36
CA ASN A 244 -3.63 -7.36 -4.71
C ASN A 244 -3.77 -8.84 -4.34
N CYS A 245 -4.03 -9.13 -3.06
CA CYS A 245 -4.24 -10.49 -2.54
C CYS A 245 -3.06 -11.43 -2.77
N ALA A 246 -1.82 -10.91 -2.69
CA ALA A 246 -0.61 -11.58 -3.15
C ALA A 246 -0.37 -12.93 -2.46
N TYR A 247 -0.60 -13.02 -1.15
CA TYR A 247 -0.45 -14.28 -0.40
C TYR A 247 -1.41 -15.39 -0.88
N LEU A 248 -2.56 -15.01 -1.44
CA LEU A 248 -3.59 -15.93 -1.92
C LEU A 248 -3.40 -16.28 -3.40
N GLY A 249 -2.27 -15.91 -4.00
CA GLY A 249 -2.01 -16.07 -5.43
C GLY A 249 -2.66 -15.00 -6.30
N GLY A 250 -3.04 -13.86 -5.72
CA GLY A 250 -3.55 -12.71 -6.47
C GLY A 250 -2.48 -12.01 -7.31
N GLU A 251 -2.92 -11.08 -8.15
CA GLU A 251 -2.12 -10.51 -9.22
C GLU A 251 -1.11 -9.46 -8.76
N TYR A 252 0.05 -9.47 -9.42
CA TYR A 252 1.01 -8.36 -9.42
C TYR A 252 0.85 -7.59 -10.75
N TRP A 253 0.28 -6.39 -10.69
CA TRP A 253 -0.15 -5.62 -11.86
C TRP A 253 1.01 -5.15 -12.74
N ALA A 254 2.21 -5.03 -12.19
CA ALA A 254 3.33 -4.45 -12.92
C ALA A 254 4.18 -5.45 -13.72
N GLU A 255 4.09 -6.76 -13.45
CA GLU A 255 4.65 -7.76 -14.37
C GLU A 255 3.80 -7.88 -15.64
N GLN A 256 2.50 -7.65 -15.56
CA GLN A 256 1.64 -7.69 -16.75
C GLN A 256 2.01 -6.62 -17.77
N GLU A 257 2.43 -5.41 -17.38
CA GLU A 257 2.84 -4.38 -18.38
C GLU A 257 4.14 -4.73 -19.11
N LYS A 258 5.07 -5.43 -18.45
CA LYS A 258 6.33 -5.85 -19.07
C LYS A 258 6.14 -6.98 -20.09
N TYR A 259 5.10 -7.82 -19.91
CA TYR A 259 4.76 -8.91 -20.82
C TYR A 259 3.66 -8.55 -21.84
N LEU A 260 2.82 -7.54 -21.58
CA LEU A 260 1.76 -7.07 -22.49
C LEU A 260 2.22 -6.00 -23.48
N GLY A 261 3.54 -5.73 -23.55
CA GLY A 261 4.18 -5.05 -24.69
C GLY A 261 4.07 -5.81 -26.03
N GLY A 262 3.38 -6.95 -26.06
CA GLY A 262 2.93 -7.62 -27.27
C GLY A 262 1.75 -8.54 -26.95
N VAL A 263 0.71 -8.51 -27.79
CA VAL A 263 -0.50 -9.34 -27.78
C VAL A 263 -1.69 -8.79 -26.97
N LYS A 264 -2.68 -8.26 -27.71
CA LYS A 264 -4.06 -8.07 -27.24
C LYS A 264 -4.74 -9.43 -27.15
N PHE A 265 -5.16 -9.83 -25.96
CA PHE A 265 -6.20 -10.86 -25.80
C PHE A 265 -7.56 -10.17 -25.67
N THR A 266 -8.44 -10.40 -26.63
CA THR A 266 -9.88 -10.16 -26.47
C THR A 266 -10.48 -11.44 -25.88
N ASP A 267 -10.79 -11.43 -24.59
CA ASP A 267 -11.61 -12.48 -23.97
C ASP A 267 -13.09 -12.26 -24.33
N THR A 268 -13.61 -13.12 -25.20
CA THR A 268 -15.04 -13.44 -25.22
C THR A 268 -15.23 -14.78 -24.53
N HIS A 269 -15.95 -14.75 -23.41
CA HIS A 269 -16.44 -15.93 -22.71
C HIS A 269 -17.17 -16.89 -23.68
N SER A 270 -16.63 -18.10 -23.86
CA SER A 270 -17.46 -19.27 -24.15
C SER A 270 -16.78 -20.53 -23.64
N SER A 271 -17.40 -21.14 -22.63
CA SER A 271 -17.20 -22.52 -22.20
C SER A 271 -17.17 -23.45 -23.41
N LEU A 272 -16.17 -24.33 -23.55
CA LEU A 272 -16.31 -25.56 -24.33
C LEU A 272 -15.37 -26.64 -23.82
N SER A 273 -16.00 -27.79 -23.56
CA SER A 273 -15.44 -29.07 -23.12
C SER A 273 -14.36 -29.58 -24.07
N LEU A 274 -13.21 -29.99 -23.53
CA LEU A 274 -12.12 -30.57 -24.30
C LEU A 274 -12.43 -32.05 -24.59
N THR A 275 -13.04 -32.32 -25.75
CA THR A 275 -13.11 -33.68 -26.29
C THR A 275 -11.92 -33.87 -27.23
N MET A 276 -10.99 -34.76 -26.88
CA MET A 276 -9.90 -35.15 -27.76
C MET A 276 -10.46 -35.94 -28.96
N CYS A 277 -10.32 -35.40 -30.17
CA CYS A 277 -10.42 -36.18 -31.40
C CYS A 277 -9.01 -36.38 -31.97
N VAL A 278 -8.63 -37.66 -32.08
CA VAL A 278 -7.46 -38.14 -32.81
C VAL A 278 -7.77 -38.02 -34.31
N LEU A 279 -6.87 -37.43 -35.09
CA LEU A 279 -6.93 -37.45 -36.56
C LEU A 279 -5.77 -38.30 -37.10
N PRO A 280 -6.04 -39.36 -37.89
CA PRO A 280 -5.11 -39.87 -38.88
C PRO A 280 -5.32 -39.14 -40.21
N GLY A 281 -4.21 -38.96 -40.94
CA GLY A 281 -4.08 -37.97 -42.01
C GLY A 281 -4.86 -38.25 -43.29
N LEU A 282 -4.90 -37.23 -44.14
CA LEU A 282 -4.88 -37.41 -45.59
C LEU A 282 -4.27 -36.19 -46.29
N LEU A 283 -3.57 -36.52 -47.36
CA LEU A 283 -2.79 -35.68 -48.26
C LEU A 283 -3.67 -34.79 -49.18
N MET A 284 -2.99 -33.78 -49.73
CA MET A 284 -3.11 -33.19 -51.08
C MET A 284 -3.70 -31.77 -51.28
N SER A 285 -2.78 -30.97 -51.83
CA SER A 285 -2.91 -29.99 -52.92
C SER A 285 -3.21 -28.53 -52.59
N CYS A 286 -2.20 -27.72 -52.89
CA CYS A 286 -2.26 -26.27 -53.01
C CYS A 286 -2.96 -25.86 -54.30
N ILE A 287 -3.83 -24.84 -54.23
CA ILE A 287 -4.14 -23.95 -55.35
C ILE A 287 -4.02 -22.51 -54.84
N ASN A 288 -3.12 -21.75 -55.47
CA ASN A 288 -3.00 -20.30 -55.37
C ASN A 288 -4.01 -19.68 -56.34
N SER A 289 -4.66 -18.56 -55.97
CA SER A 289 -4.87 -17.38 -56.83
C SER A 289 -5.99 -16.46 -56.30
N ASP A 290 -5.61 -15.18 -56.20
CA ASP A 290 -6.38 -13.96 -56.49
C ASP A 290 -7.40 -13.35 -55.51
N ARG A 291 -7.03 -12.10 -55.16
CA ARG A 291 -7.83 -10.85 -55.05
C ARG A 291 -8.98 -10.75 -54.04
N GLU A 292 -8.74 -9.83 -53.09
CA GLU A 292 -9.48 -8.57 -52.93
C GLU A 292 -11.02 -8.64 -52.94
N LEU A 293 -11.68 -8.42 -51.80
CA LEU A 293 -12.43 -7.18 -51.51
C LEU A 293 -13.12 -7.20 -50.14
N ALA A 294 -13.29 -5.98 -49.65
CA ALA A 294 -13.99 -5.51 -48.46
C ALA A 294 -15.33 -6.18 -48.12
N LEU A 295 -15.66 -6.18 -46.82
CA LEU A 295 -17.05 -6.03 -46.38
C LEU A 295 -17.14 -5.21 -45.08
N THR A 296 -17.95 -4.17 -45.21
CA THR A 296 -18.31 -3.10 -44.29
C THR A 296 -19.14 -3.58 -43.10
N VAL A 297 -18.94 -2.88 -41.99
CA VAL A 297 -19.71 -2.96 -40.75
C VAL A 297 -21.05 -2.26 -40.92
N GLU A 298 -22.14 -2.89 -40.48
CA GLU A 298 -23.31 -2.18 -39.96
C GLU A 298 -24.18 -3.11 -39.10
N SER A 299 -24.35 -2.77 -37.81
CA SER A 299 -25.67 -2.78 -37.17
C SER A 299 -25.60 -2.15 -35.79
N SER A 300 -26.40 -1.10 -35.65
CA SER A 300 -26.67 -0.26 -34.49
C SER A 300 -27.48 -1.00 -33.44
N VAL A 301 -27.07 -0.94 -32.16
CA VAL A 301 -27.98 -1.19 -31.03
C VAL A 301 -27.81 -0.07 -30.00
N GLN A 302 -28.84 0.77 -29.89
CA GLN A 302 -29.01 1.73 -28.81
C GLN A 302 -29.54 1.00 -27.57
N ILE A 303 -28.79 1.03 -26.46
CA ILE A 303 -29.31 0.65 -25.14
C ILE A 303 -29.44 1.93 -24.30
N SER A 304 -30.69 2.29 -24.04
CA SER A 304 -31.07 3.41 -23.18
C SER A 304 -31.07 2.94 -21.72
N VAL A 305 -30.10 3.38 -20.90
CA VAL A 305 -30.08 3.12 -19.46
C VAL A 305 -30.64 4.33 -18.72
N LYS A 306 -31.87 4.20 -18.20
CA LYS A 306 -32.45 5.15 -17.25
C LYS A 306 -31.70 5.07 -15.92
N THR A 307 -30.91 6.08 -15.59
CA THR A 307 -30.35 6.28 -14.24
C THR A 307 -31.33 7.07 -13.38
N SER A 308 -31.93 6.41 -12.38
CA SER A 308 -32.57 7.09 -11.25
C SER A 308 -31.50 7.47 -10.23
N VAL A 309 -31.35 8.77 -9.98
CA VAL A 309 -30.38 9.35 -9.04
C VAL A 309 -30.80 9.12 -7.59
N LYS A 310 -29.86 8.70 -6.72
CA LYS A 310 -29.75 9.16 -5.32
C LYS A 310 -28.41 8.74 -4.70
N GLY A 311 -27.62 9.75 -4.30
CA GLY A 311 -26.44 9.61 -3.42
C GLY A 311 -25.10 9.75 -4.13
N ALA A 312 -24.52 10.95 -4.15
CA ALA A 312 -23.16 11.19 -4.58
C ALA A 312 -22.16 10.66 -3.53
N ALA A 313 -21.89 9.36 -3.54
CA ALA A 313 -20.68 8.82 -2.93
C ALA A 313 -19.51 9.12 -3.88
N ARG A 314 -18.58 9.98 -3.47
CA ARG A 314 -17.32 10.20 -4.19
C ARG A 314 -16.57 8.86 -4.23
N SER A 315 -16.63 8.17 -5.37
CA SER A 315 -15.95 6.90 -5.58
C SER A 315 -14.44 7.13 -5.50
N ILE A 316 -13.78 6.42 -4.58
CA ILE A 316 -12.31 6.32 -4.54
C ILE A 316 -11.92 5.57 -5.82
N LYS A 317 -11.24 6.25 -6.74
CA LYS A 317 -10.68 5.61 -7.93
C LYS A 317 -9.33 5.03 -7.56
N GLU A 318 -9.26 3.70 -7.57
CA GLU A 318 -7.98 3.01 -7.65
C GLU A 318 -7.45 3.19 -9.07
N THR A 319 -6.25 3.74 -9.19
CA THR A 319 -5.57 3.88 -10.47
C THR A 319 -4.51 2.79 -10.53
N LYS A 320 -4.39 2.07 -11.65
CA LYS A 320 -3.23 1.21 -11.86
C LYS A 320 -1.97 2.06 -11.72
N CYS A 321 -1.02 1.58 -10.92
CA CYS A 321 0.38 1.97 -11.06
C CYS A 321 0.85 1.46 -12.43
#